data_AF-A0A2V2XQ36-F1
#
_entry.id   AF-A0A2V2XQ36-F1
#
_cell.length_a   1.000
_cell.length_b   1.000
_cell.length_c   1.000
_cell.angle_alpha   90.00
_cell.angle_beta   90.00
_cell.angle_gamma   90.00
#
_symmetry.space_group_name_H-M   'P 1'
#
loop_
_entity.id
_entity.type
_entity.pdbx_description
1 polymer ?
#
loop_
_entity_poly.entity_id
_entity_poly.type
_entity_poly.pdbx_seq_one_letter_code
_entity_poly.pdbx_strand_id
1 'polypeptide(L)'
;MRRVLLAAIALLIVSVILIPISYTPARVEIHVNKEISMDAETVDLVEKILGLEGSLKAVLSIELYANLSCGVGVKIVIYYMREAREIYLEPLKVSKLPVNDTAAIISIPKSPGCSINIEGGIEYLAYRYVWLSALSFILGLSGGIMLLRILLSRISVS
;
A
#
# COMPACT_ATOMS: atom_id res chain seq x y z
N MET A 1 -19.95 -29.27 28.96
CA MET A 1 -18.51 -29.38 28.57
C MET A 1 -18.28 -29.65 27.08
N ARG A 2 -18.94 -30.62 26.44
CA ARG A 2 -18.70 -30.97 25.01
C ARG A 2 -18.81 -29.78 24.03
N ARG A 3 -19.81 -28.90 24.20
CA ARG A 3 -19.99 -27.70 23.36
C ARG A 3 -18.85 -26.67 23.52
N VAL A 4 -18.35 -26.49 24.75
CA VAL A 4 -17.26 -25.54 25.04
C VAL A 4 -15.93 -26.05 24.48
N LEU A 5 -15.70 -27.37 24.57
CA LEU A 5 -14.54 -28.00 23.95
C LEU A 5 -14.53 -27.84 22.42
N LEU A 6 -15.68 -28.08 21.77
CA LEU A 6 -15.82 -27.89 20.32
C LEU A 6 -15.61 -26.43 19.92
N ALA A 7 -16.15 -25.47 20.69
CA ALA A 7 -15.92 -24.05 20.45
C ALA A 7 -14.43 -23.68 20.58
N ALA A 8 -13.73 -24.18 21.60
CA ALA A 8 -12.31 -23.92 21.79
C ALA A 8 -11.45 -24.46 20.63
N ILE A 9 -11.75 -25.69 20.18
CA ILE A 9 -11.07 -26.30 19.02
C ILE A 9 -11.36 -25.51 17.75
N ALA A 10 -12.61 -25.11 17.51
CA ALA A 10 -12.98 -24.32 16.34
C ALA A 10 -12.24 -22.97 16.31
N LEU A 11 -12.16 -22.27 17.46
CA LEU A 11 -11.41 -21.02 17.58
C LEU A 11 -9.92 -21.18 17.23
N LEU A 12 -9.30 -22.25 17.71
CA LEU A 12 -7.90 -22.56 17.39
C LEU A 12 -7.70 -22.90 15.91
N ILE A 13 -8.58 -23.71 15.31
CA ILE A 13 -8.49 -24.05 13.88
C ILE A 13 -8.62 -22.78 13.02
N VAL A 14 -9.61 -21.94 13.30
CA VAL A 14 -9.81 -20.68 12.59
C VAL A 14 -8.60 -19.76 12.76
N SER A 15 -8.05 -19.66 13.98
CA SER A 15 -6.82 -18.91 14.25
C SER A 15 -5.67 -19.39 13.36
N VAL A 16 -5.41 -20.70 13.29
CA VAL A 16 -4.32 -21.27 12.48
C VAL A 16 -4.51 -21.01 10.98
N ILE A 17 -5.75 -21.07 10.47
CA ILE A 17 -6.04 -20.81 9.05
C ILE A 17 -5.87 -19.33 8.70
N LEU A 18 -6.19 -18.42 9.62
CA LEU A 18 -6.08 -16.97 9.38
C LEU A 18 -4.63 -16.48 9.28
N ILE A 19 -3.67 -17.16 9.92
CA ILE A 19 -2.24 -16.80 9.86
C ILE A 19 -1.72 -16.77 8.42
N PRO A 20 -1.73 -17.88 7.64
CA PRO A 20 -1.20 -17.85 6.27
C PRO A 20 -1.96 -16.89 5.36
N ILE A 21 -3.28 -16.71 5.56
CA ILE A 21 -4.08 -15.74 4.80
C ILE A 21 -3.60 -14.31 5.09
N SER A 22 -3.29 -13.98 6.35
CA SER A 22 -2.84 -12.63 6.73
C SER A 22 -1.52 -12.22 6.06
N TYR A 23 -0.67 -13.19 5.73
CA TYR A 23 0.64 -12.97 5.08
C TYR A 23 0.63 -13.27 3.58
N THR A 24 -0.51 -13.63 2.99
CA THR A 24 -0.59 -13.83 1.54
C THR A 24 -0.64 -12.47 0.84
N PRO A 25 0.37 -12.12 0.01
CA PRO A 25 0.35 -10.85 -0.70
C PRO A 25 -0.75 -10.87 -1.76
N ALA A 26 -1.56 -9.81 -1.80
CA ALA A 26 -2.58 -9.61 -2.82
C ALA A 26 -2.05 -8.65 -3.89
N ARG A 27 -2.37 -8.93 -5.16
CA ARG A 27 -2.20 -7.96 -6.23
C ARG A 27 -3.25 -6.87 -6.10
N VAL A 28 -2.81 -5.63 -6.18
CA VAL A 28 -3.65 -4.44 -6.13
C VAL A 28 -3.29 -3.61 -7.35
N GLU A 29 -4.31 -3.20 -8.07
CA GLU A 29 -4.21 -2.27 -9.18
C GLU A 29 -4.94 -0.99 -8.77
N ILE A 30 -4.26 0.14 -8.87
CA ILE A 30 -4.83 1.46 -8.58
C ILE A 30 -4.70 2.32 -9.83
N HIS A 31 -5.81 2.96 -10.19
CA HIS A 31 -5.80 4.05 -11.14
C HIS A 31 -5.60 5.37 -10.41
N VAL A 32 -4.58 6.12 -10.80
CA VAL A 32 -4.26 7.42 -10.21
C VAL A 32 -4.71 8.51 -11.17
N ASN A 33 -5.35 9.53 -10.61
CA ASN A 33 -5.66 10.79 -11.29
C ASN A 33 -5.51 11.90 -10.25
N LYS A 34 -4.43 12.69 -10.38
CA LYS A 34 -4.02 13.68 -9.39
C LYS A 34 -3.58 14.97 -10.07
N GLU A 35 -4.28 16.05 -9.76
CA GLU A 35 -3.86 17.39 -10.14
C GLU A 35 -2.97 18.00 -9.05
N ILE A 36 -1.82 18.54 -9.46
CA ILE A 36 -0.82 19.17 -8.60
C ILE A 36 -0.66 20.62 -9.05
N SER A 37 -0.92 21.58 -8.15
CA SER A 37 -0.61 22.99 -8.40
C SER A 37 0.91 23.21 -8.38
N MET A 38 1.39 24.02 -9.33
CA MET A 38 2.78 24.44 -9.43
C MET A 38 3.04 25.84 -8.85
N ASP A 39 2.11 26.38 -8.06
CA ASP A 39 2.29 27.70 -7.42
C ASP A 39 3.47 27.74 -6.44
N ALA A 40 3.84 26.57 -5.91
CA ALA A 40 5.04 26.34 -5.13
C ALA A 40 5.85 25.16 -5.71
N GLU A 41 7.14 25.13 -5.40
CA GLU A 41 7.98 23.97 -5.70
C GLU A 41 7.50 22.77 -4.88
N THR A 42 7.30 21.64 -5.55
CA THR A 42 6.88 20.39 -4.91
C THR A 42 8.01 19.37 -5.03
N VAL A 43 8.52 18.92 -3.89
CA VAL A 43 9.53 17.86 -3.82
C VAL A 43 9.04 16.81 -2.83
N ASP A 44 8.62 15.66 -3.34
CA ASP A 44 8.10 14.60 -2.50
C ASP A 44 8.27 13.22 -3.15
N LEU A 45 8.05 12.18 -2.36
CA LEU A 45 8.05 10.80 -2.83
C LEU A 45 6.89 10.56 -3.79
N VAL A 46 7.15 9.78 -4.84
CA VAL A 46 6.13 9.30 -5.78
C VAL A 46 4.96 8.68 -5.01
N GLU A 47 5.24 7.79 -4.05
CA GLU A 47 4.23 7.15 -3.21
C GLU A 47 3.26 8.17 -2.55
N LYS A 48 3.82 9.26 -2.00
CA LYS A 48 3.05 10.28 -1.28
C LYS A 48 2.26 11.19 -2.23
N ILE A 49 2.85 11.58 -3.35
CA ILE A 49 2.17 12.37 -4.39
C ILE A 49 0.94 11.63 -4.92
N LEU A 50 1.09 10.32 -5.11
CA LEU A 50 0.03 9.46 -5.65
C LEU A 50 -0.99 9.04 -4.58
N GLY A 51 -0.70 9.28 -3.29
CA GLY A 51 -1.57 8.89 -2.18
C GLY A 51 -1.62 7.38 -1.95
N LEU A 52 -0.52 6.68 -2.24
CA LEU A 52 -0.39 5.27 -1.94
C LEU A 52 -0.17 5.11 -0.42
N GLU A 53 -1.25 4.89 0.33
CA GLU A 53 -1.18 4.59 1.76
C GLU A 53 -1.18 3.07 1.98
N GLY A 54 -0.04 2.48 2.36
CA GLY A 54 -0.01 1.07 2.78
C GLY A 54 1.35 0.41 2.87
N SER A 55 1.39 -0.79 3.47
CA SER A 55 2.57 -1.66 3.48
C SER A 55 2.79 -2.30 2.10
N LEU A 56 3.33 -1.51 1.18
CA LEU A 56 3.81 -1.97 -0.12
C LEU A 56 4.88 -3.05 0.08
N LYS A 57 4.67 -4.23 -0.50
CA LYS A 57 5.66 -5.31 -0.51
C LYS A 57 6.59 -5.18 -1.70
N ALA A 58 6.02 -4.96 -2.88
CA ALA A 58 6.75 -4.83 -4.14
C ALA A 58 5.88 -4.13 -5.18
N VAL A 59 6.49 -3.33 -6.04
CA VAL A 59 5.83 -2.75 -7.22
C VAL A 59 6.04 -3.69 -8.41
N LEU A 60 4.98 -3.98 -9.15
CA LEU A 60 5.01 -4.85 -10.34
C LEU A 60 5.11 -4.01 -11.62
N SER A 61 4.27 -2.98 -11.75
CA SER A 61 4.27 -2.05 -12.87
C SER A 61 3.86 -0.65 -12.44
N ILE A 62 4.44 0.35 -13.09
CA ILE A 62 4.07 1.76 -12.94
C ILE A 62 3.93 2.34 -14.34
N GLU A 63 2.75 2.82 -14.67
CA GLU A 63 2.50 3.57 -15.90
C GLU A 63 1.87 4.90 -15.54
N LEU A 64 2.69 5.95 -15.50
CA LEU A 64 2.25 7.30 -15.18
C LEU A 64 2.46 8.22 -16.38
N TYR A 65 1.49 9.09 -16.60
CA TYR A 65 1.45 10.09 -17.65
C TYR A 65 1.16 11.44 -17.00
N ALA A 66 1.81 12.48 -17.50
CA ALA A 66 1.63 13.83 -17.03
C ALA A 66 1.15 14.72 -18.18
N ASN A 67 0.16 15.54 -17.92
CA ASN A 67 -0.28 16.61 -18.80
C ASN A 67 -0.16 17.96 -18.08
N LEU A 68 0.32 18.95 -18.82
CA LEU A 68 0.50 20.31 -18.32
C LEU A 68 -0.70 21.17 -18.73
N SER A 69 -1.28 21.91 -17.78
CA SER A 69 -2.43 22.78 -18.06
C SER A 69 -2.07 24.12 -18.69
N CYS A 70 -0.82 24.57 -18.57
CA CYS A 70 -0.37 25.87 -19.06
C CYS A 70 0.39 25.80 -20.39
N GLY A 71 0.57 26.95 -21.04
CA GLY A 71 1.21 27.06 -22.36
C GLY A 71 2.74 27.06 -22.35
N VAL A 72 3.38 26.85 -21.20
CA VAL A 72 4.85 26.92 -21.04
C VAL A 72 5.38 25.56 -20.64
N GLY A 73 6.35 25.02 -21.38
CA GLY A 73 6.89 23.70 -21.03
C GLY A 73 7.75 23.74 -19.76
N VAL A 74 7.71 22.65 -19.00
CA VAL A 74 8.30 22.54 -17.66
C VAL A 74 9.26 21.37 -17.60
N LYS A 75 10.41 21.55 -16.95
CA LYS A 75 11.35 20.46 -16.69
C LYS A 75 11.12 19.87 -15.30
N ILE A 76 10.77 18.59 -15.25
CA ILE A 76 10.63 17.82 -14.00
C ILE A 76 11.87 16.95 -13.82
N VAL A 77 12.31 16.79 -12.57
CA VAL A 77 13.42 15.92 -12.22
C VAL A 77 12.93 14.80 -11.30
N ILE A 78 13.34 13.57 -11.61
CA ILE A 78 13.02 12.37 -10.84
C ILE A 78 14.32 11.80 -10.30
N TYR A 79 14.45 11.76 -8.98
CA TYR A 79 15.63 11.27 -8.30
C TYR A 79 15.41 9.83 -7.84
N TYR A 80 16.35 8.97 -8.24
CA TYR A 80 16.51 7.60 -7.77
C TYR A 80 17.72 7.51 -6.85
N MET A 81 17.87 6.40 -6.12
CA MET A 81 19.01 6.20 -5.22
C MET A 81 20.39 6.41 -5.87
N ARG A 82 20.53 6.18 -7.18
CA ARG A 82 21.82 6.23 -7.90
C ARG A 82 21.82 7.07 -9.17
N GLU A 83 20.68 7.57 -9.60
CA GLU A 83 20.55 8.32 -10.85
C GLU A 83 19.46 9.39 -10.74
N ALA A 84 19.55 10.43 -11.56
CA ALA A 84 18.48 11.40 -11.74
C ALA A 84 18.06 11.37 -13.20
N ARG A 85 16.75 11.40 -13.45
CA ARG A 85 16.17 11.50 -14.79
C ARG A 85 15.43 12.80 -14.90
N GLU A 86 15.69 13.51 -15.98
CA GLU A 86 15.02 14.76 -16.28
C GLU A 86 14.05 14.52 -17.43
N ILE A 87 12.83 15.06 -17.31
CA ILE A 87 11.85 15.03 -18.38
C ILE A 87 11.33 16.43 -18.63
N TYR A 88 11.23 16.79 -19.90
CA TYR A 88 10.59 18.01 -20.31
C TYR A 88 9.13 17.73 -20.67
N LEU A 89 8.21 18.36 -19.95
CA LEU A 89 6.80 18.35 -20.26
C LEU A 89 6.52 19.44 -21.27
N GLU A 90 6.13 19.04 -22.47
CA GLU A 90 5.65 19.97 -23.49
C GLU A 90 4.21 20.40 -23.17
N PRO A 91 3.86 21.67 -23.39
CA PRO A 91 2.51 22.16 -23.16
C PRO A 91 1.51 21.45 -24.07
N LEU A 92 0.32 21.14 -23.53
CA LEU A 92 -0.78 20.48 -24.24
C LEU A 92 -0.46 19.06 -24.78
N LYS A 93 0.66 18.47 -24.36
CA LYS A 93 1.00 17.06 -24.67
C LYS A 93 0.97 16.21 -23.41
N VAL A 94 0.62 14.95 -23.61
CA VAL A 94 0.72 13.92 -22.57
C VAL A 94 2.10 13.28 -22.69
N SER A 95 2.88 13.37 -21.62
CA SER A 95 4.22 12.78 -21.55
C SER A 95 4.24 11.64 -20.56
N LYS A 96 4.82 10.49 -20.95
CA LYS A 96 5.04 9.36 -20.03
C LYS A 96 6.13 9.73 -19.02
N LEU A 97 5.82 9.65 -17.74
CA LEU A 97 6.79 9.84 -16.67
C LEU A 97 7.66 8.58 -16.54
N PRO A 98 8.99 8.69 -16.58
CA PRO A 98 9.88 7.53 -16.54
C PRO A 98 10.08 7.06 -15.10
N VAL A 99 9.00 6.83 -14.36
CA VAL A 99 8.94 6.35 -12.97
C VAL A 99 8.95 4.83 -12.96
N ASN A 100 9.94 4.21 -12.33
CA ASN A 100 10.04 2.76 -12.18
C ASN A 100 10.00 2.28 -10.72
N ASP A 101 10.00 3.21 -9.75
CA ASP A 101 9.99 2.93 -8.32
C ASP A 101 9.15 4.00 -7.60
N THR A 102 8.28 3.57 -6.67
CA THR A 102 7.48 4.47 -5.84
C THR A 102 8.30 5.16 -4.75
N ALA A 103 9.51 4.67 -4.45
CA ALA A 103 10.46 5.31 -3.55
C ALA A 103 11.25 6.45 -4.22
N ALA A 104 11.07 6.69 -5.52
CA ALA A 104 11.69 7.82 -6.20
C ALA A 104 11.12 9.15 -5.70
N ILE A 105 11.93 10.21 -5.76
CA ILE A 105 11.50 11.57 -5.42
C ILE A 105 11.24 12.33 -6.71
N ILE A 106 10.07 12.95 -6.84
CA ILE A 106 9.78 13.87 -7.94
C ILE A 106 9.97 15.30 -7.43
N SER A 107 10.78 16.07 -8.16
CA SER A 107 10.91 17.52 -8.00
C SER A 107 10.22 18.21 -9.17
N ILE A 108 9.18 18.96 -8.84
CA ILE A 108 8.38 19.80 -9.74
C ILE A 108 8.75 21.24 -9.43
N PRO A 109 9.37 21.97 -10.37
CA PRO A 109 9.77 23.36 -10.13
C PRO A 109 8.54 24.26 -10.01
N LYS A 110 8.70 25.40 -9.35
CA LYS A 110 7.64 26.42 -9.26
C LYS A 110 7.33 27.02 -10.64
N SER A 111 6.06 27.02 -11.03
CA SER A 111 5.53 27.70 -12.21
C SER A 111 4.12 28.25 -11.89
N PRO A 112 4.02 29.54 -11.48
CA PRO A 112 2.76 30.09 -10.97
C PRO A 112 1.62 30.02 -12.00
N GLY A 113 0.44 29.59 -11.56
CA GLY A 113 -0.74 29.46 -12.41
C GLY A 113 -0.73 28.25 -13.36
N CYS A 114 0.26 27.36 -13.22
CA CYS A 114 0.28 26.07 -13.89
C CYS A 114 -0.17 24.96 -12.94
N SER A 115 -0.76 23.91 -13.51
CA SER A 115 -0.98 22.63 -12.84
C SER A 115 -0.48 21.49 -13.72
N ILE A 116 -0.01 20.43 -13.07
CA ILE A 116 0.29 19.15 -13.71
C ILE A 116 -0.78 18.18 -13.25
N ASN A 117 -1.46 17.56 -14.19
CA ASN A 117 -2.29 16.42 -13.89
C ASN A 117 -1.50 15.14 -14.20
N ILE A 118 -1.45 14.23 -13.21
CA ILE A 118 -0.77 12.95 -13.29
C ILE A 118 -1.84 11.87 -13.32
N GLU A 119 -1.89 11.13 -14.41
CA GLU A 119 -2.84 10.05 -14.64
C GLU A 119 -2.11 8.74 -14.97
N GLY A 120 -2.68 7.59 -14.57
CA GLY A 120 -2.01 6.33 -14.84
C GLY A 120 -2.47 5.14 -14.00
N GLY A 121 -1.78 4.02 -14.16
CA GLY A 121 -2.03 2.78 -13.45
C GLY A 121 -0.79 2.31 -12.69
N ILE A 122 -1.01 1.74 -11.51
CA ILE A 122 0.05 1.16 -10.68
C ILE A 122 -0.42 -0.21 -10.23
N GLU A 123 0.39 -1.22 -10.51
CA GLU A 123 0.21 -2.56 -9.98
C GLU A 123 1.26 -2.85 -8.92
N TYR A 124 0.82 -3.31 -7.76
CA TYR A 124 1.71 -3.65 -6.66
C TYR A 124 1.18 -4.84 -5.84
N LEU A 125 2.09 -5.42 -5.07
CA LEU A 125 1.78 -6.42 -4.05
C LEU A 125 1.67 -5.74 -2.70
N ALA A 126 0.54 -5.93 -2.04
CA ALA A 126 0.28 -5.40 -0.70
C ALA A 126 -0.17 -6.50 0.24
N TYR A 127 0.19 -6.38 1.52
CA TYR A 127 -0.37 -7.25 2.55
C TYR A 127 -1.72 -6.73 3.04
N ARG A 128 -2.74 -6.85 2.19
CA ARG A 128 -4.10 -6.33 2.45
C ARG A 128 -4.76 -6.94 3.69
N TYR A 129 -4.36 -8.14 4.08
CA TYR A 129 -5.00 -8.91 5.15
C TYR A 129 -4.17 -9.00 6.43
N VAL A 130 -3.15 -8.15 6.62
CA VAL A 130 -2.31 -8.15 7.85
C VAL A 130 -3.14 -8.01 9.11
N TRP A 131 -4.24 -7.25 9.07
CA TRP A 131 -5.15 -7.10 10.21
C TRP A 131 -5.76 -8.42 10.69
N LEU A 132 -5.83 -9.46 9.83
CA LEU A 132 -6.25 -10.80 10.21
C LEU A 132 -5.28 -11.47 11.20
N SER A 133 -4.02 -11.04 11.27
CA SER A 133 -3.06 -11.56 12.25
C SER A 133 -3.49 -11.22 13.69
N ALA A 134 -4.01 -10.01 13.92
CA ALA A 134 -4.54 -9.59 15.21
C ALA A 134 -5.78 -10.41 15.61
N LEU A 135 -6.70 -10.64 14.66
CA LEU A 135 -7.85 -11.51 14.88
C LEU A 135 -7.43 -12.95 15.17
N SER A 136 -6.50 -13.49 14.39
CA SER A 136 -5.95 -14.83 14.60
C SER A 136 -5.38 -14.97 16.01
N PHE A 137 -4.61 -13.98 16.47
CA PHE A 137 -4.05 -13.97 17.82
C PHE A 137 -5.13 -13.99 18.90
N ILE A 138 -6.16 -13.13 18.79
CA ILE A 138 -7.27 -13.07 19.76
C ILE A 138 -8.01 -14.41 19.82
N LEU A 139 -8.32 -15.01 18.66
CA LEU A 139 -9.02 -16.30 18.59
C LEU A 139 -8.16 -17.43 19.16
N GLY A 140 -6.86 -17.44 18.84
CA GLY A 140 -5.89 -18.41 19.34
C GLY A 140 -5.76 -18.37 20.86
N LEU A 141 -5.60 -17.16 21.42
CA LEU A 141 -5.51 -16.93 22.86
C LEU A 141 -6.82 -17.30 23.57
N SER A 142 -7.96 -16.91 23.01
CA SER A 142 -9.28 -17.26 23.56
C SER A 142 -9.53 -18.77 23.58
N GLY A 143 -9.22 -19.46 22.47
CA GLY A 143 -9.32 -20.92 22.37
C GLY A 143 -8.36 -21.64 23.32
N GLY A 144 -7.13 -21.14 23.45
CA GLY A 144 -6.11 -21.67 24.37
C GLY A 144 -6.52 -21.57 25.84
N ILE A 145 -7.02 -20.39 26.26
CA ILE A 145 -7.51 -20.18 27.64
C ILE A 145 -8.70 -21.11 27.94
N MET A 146 -9.64 -21.26 27.00
CA MET A 146 -10.78 -22.18 27.19
C MET A 146 -10.32 -23.63 27.37
N LEU A 147 -9.37 -24.10 26.56
CA LEU A 147 -8.81 -25.45 26.71
C LEU A 147 -8.09 -25.64 28.03
N LEU A 148 -7.27 -24.66 28.43
CA LEU A 148 -6.55 -24.70 29.71
C LEU A 148 -7.52 -24.81 30.89
N ARG A 149 -8.61 -24.02 30.89
CA ARG A 149 -9.66 -24.10 31.92
C ARG A 149 -10.35 -25.46 31.95
N ILE A 150 -10.62 -26.07 30.78
CA ILE A 150 -11.20 -27.42 30.70
C ILE A 150 -10.23 -28.46 31.28
N LEU A 151 -8.93 -28.35 30.99
CA LEU A 151 -7.92 -29.27 31.51
C LEU A 151 -7.77 -29.15 33.03
N LEU A 152 -7.62 -27.92 33.55
CA LEU A 152 -7.50 -27.67 34.99
C LEU A 152 -8.73 -28.13 35.77
N SER A 153 -9.94 -27.89 35.25
CA SER A 153 -11.18 -28.36 35.89
C SER A 153 -11.36 -29.87 35.85
N ARG A 154 -10.69 -30.60 34.95
CA ARG A 154 -10.65 -32.07 34.98
C ARG A 154 -9.64 -32.58 36.00
N ILE A 155 -8.49 -31.92 36.12
CA ILE A 155 -7.42 -32.29 37.07
C ILE A 155 -7.84 -32.00 38.51
N SER A 156 -8.62 -30.94 38.78
CA SER A 156 -9.06 -30.63 40.16
C SER A 156 -10.21 -31.50 40.66
N VAL A 157 -10.82 -32.31 39.80
CA VAL A 157 -11.97 -33.18 40.12
C VAL A 157 -11.54 -34.66 40.23
N SER A 158 -10.31 -34.99 39.81
CA SER A 158 -9.64 -36.27 40.06
C SER A 158 -8.81 -36.21 41.33
#